data_AF-A0A7S0DVB5-F1
#
_entry.id   AF-A0A7S0DVB5-F1
#
_cell.length_a   1.000
_cell.length_b   1.000
_cell.length_c   1.000
_cell.angle_alpha   90.00
_cell.angle_beta   90.00
_cell.angle_gamma   90.00
#
_symmetry.space_group_name_H-M   'P 1'
#
loop_
_entity.id
_entity.type
_entity.pdbx_description
1 polymer ?
#
loop_
_entity_poly.entity_id
_entity_poly.type
_entity_poly.pdbx_seq_one_letter_code
_entity_poly.pdbx_strand_id
1 'polypeptide(L)'
;NQCAARAPQLPTRRPMAVASCSVGALRSIVQDSLGKHLYDNAIFFADKLVTISGAPDDVYRLAQAFVYTKQFRRALTVLRKNKLETTSPRFRYLAAKCLAECSDWDECLAMIDDEALEETKAEVGTGGQVTMHAAMQLLRGSVYEAQENWPLAARCYTSALQEDPMCYEALDRLVTHHMLSTGEQQALLETLQPKLVAAEAEWLLLFYRCKLDASAGKELAEAWEDSGAAAAAEGG
;
A
#
# COMPACT_ATOMS: atom_id res chain seq x y z
N ASN A 1 82.68 -7.06 -3.58
CA ASN A 1 81.74 -6.18 -4.31
C ASN A 1 80.38 -6.87 -4.41
N GLN A 2 79.53 -6.66 -3.40
CA GLN A 2 78.19 -7.22 -3.31
C GLN A 2 77.23 -6.37 -4.16
N CYS A 3 76.60 -6.98 -5.17
CA CYS A 3 75.47 -6.39 -5.88
C CYS A 3 74.19 -6.60 -5.07
N ALA A 4 73.78 -5.59 -4.31
CA ALA A 4 72.47 -5.57 -3.66
C ALA A 4 71.39 -5.14 -4.68
N ALA A 5 70.64 -6.11 -5.18
CA ALA A 5 69.45 -5.86 -6.00
C ALA A 5 68.33 -5.28 -5.10
N ARG A 6 67.93 -4.03 -5.38
CA ARG A 6 66.86 -3.33 -4.66
C ARG A 6 65.52 -3.81 -5.22
N ALA A 7 64.78 -4.59 -4.43
CA ALA A 7 63.45 -5.07 -4.79
C ALA A 7 62.48 -3.89 -5.01
N PRO A 8 61.58 -3.95 -6.02
CA PRO A 8 60.57 -2.93 -6.23
C PRO A 8 59.56 -2.97 -5.07
N GLN A 9 59.42 -1.86 -4.36
CA GLN A 9 58.43 -1.73 -3.29
C GLN A 9 57.03 -1.70 -3.93
N LEU A 10 56.26 -2.76 -3.69
CA LEU A 10 54.82 -2.78 -3.95
C LEU A 10 54.17 -1.60 -3.22
N PRO A 11 53.25 -0.85 -3.87
CA PRO A 11 52.56 0.24 -3.20
C PRO A 11 51.81 -0.35 -2.00
N THR A 12 52.22 0.07 -0.80
CA THR A 12 51.54 -0.24 0.44
C THR A 12 50.08 0.12 0.27
N ARG A 13 49.18 -0.88 0.29
CA ARG A 13 47.73 -0.68 0.31
C ARG A 13 47.46 0.32 1.43
N ARG A 14 47.10 1.56 1.08
CA ARG A 14 46.49 2.46 2.04
C ARG A 14 45.32 1.69 2.64
N PRO A 15 45.14 1.64 3.97
CA PRO A 15 43.86 1.19 4.50
C PRO A 15 42.83 2.05 3.79
N MET A 16 41.86 1.42 3.11
CA MET A 16 40.71 2.16 2.62
C MET A 16 40.14 2.83 3.85
N ALA A 17 40.35 4.14 3.97
CA ALA A 17 39.53 4.96 4.83
C ALA A 17 38.13 4.62 4.34
N VAL A 18 37.41 3.82 5.12
CA VAL A 18 36.01 3.52 4.86
C VAL A 18 35.39 4.90 4.85
N ALA A 19 35.18 5.43 3.64
CA ALA A 19 34.46 6.67 3.46
C ALA A 19 33.15 6.38 4.17
N SER A 20 32.96 7.02 5.31
CA SER A 20 31.75 6.89 6.10
C SER A 20 30.66 7.49 5.24
N CYS A 21 30.10 6.68 4.34
CA CYS A 21 28.92 7.03 3.61
C CYS A 21 27.89 7.30 4.70
N SER A 22 27.44 8.55 4.80
CA SER A 22 26.55 8.93 5.86
C SER A 22 25.26 8.10 5.70
N VAL A 23 24.75 7.58 6.80
CA VAL A 23 23.50 6.79 6.81
C VAL A 23 22.38 7.56 6.10
N GLY A 24 22.37 8.90 6.22
CA GLY A 24 21.48 9.78 5.48
C GLY A 24 21.65 9.73 3.95
N ALA A 25 22.88 9.71 3.43
CA ALA A 25 23.11 9.56 2.00
C ALA A 25 22.61 8.21 1.47
N LEU A 26 22.84 7.12 2.22
CA LEU A 26 22.32 5.80 1.86
C LEU A 26 20.78 5.77 1.82
N ARG A 27 20.11 6.37 2.82
CA ARG A 27 18.65 6.51 2.82
C ARG A 27 18.13 7.26 1.58
N SER A 28 18.80 8.35 1.22
CA SER A 28 18.46 9.13 0.02
C SER A 28 18.65 8.33 -1.26
N ILE A 29 19.76 7.58 -1.40
CA ILE A 29 20.01 6.71 -2.55
C ILE A 29 18.96 5.62 -2.68
N VAL A 30 18.57 4.99 -1.56
CA VAL A 30 17.51 3.96 -1.57
C VAL A 30 16.18 4.57 -2.00
N GLN A 31 15.79 5.71 -1.45
CA GLN A 31 14.54 6.38 -1.82
C GLN A 31 14.51 6.81 -3.29
N ASP A 32 15.60 7.40 -3.78
CA ASP A 32 15.75 7.80 -5.18
C ASP A 32 15.71 6.57 -6.13
N SER A 33 16.38 5.48 -5.74
CA SER A 33 16.37 4.23 -6.51
C SER A 33 14.97 3.62 -6.59
N LEU A 34 14.20 3.64 -5.49
CA LEU A 34 12.80 3.18 -5.47
C LEU A 34 11.93 4.05 -6.39
N GLY A 35 12.08 5.38 -6.33
CA GLY A 35 11.34 6.31 -7.18
C GLY A 35 11.68 6.18 -8.68
N LYS A 36 12.91 5.75 -9.01
CA LYS A 36 13.36 5.51 -10.38
C LYS A 36 13.17 4.07 -10.87
N HIS A 37 12.48 3.23 -10.09
CA HIS A 37 12.27 1.80 -10.38
C HIS A 37 13.57 0.97 -10.51
N LEU A 38 14.67 1.43 -9.91
CA LEU A 38 15.96 0.72 -9.89
C LEU A 38 16.02 -0.24 -8.69
N TYR A 39 15.21 -1.30 -8.74
CA TYR A 39 14.96 -2.13 -7.56
C TYR A 39 16.18 -2.94 -7.08
N ASP A 40 17.00 -3.50 -7.99
CA ASP A 40 18.21 -4.22 -7.59
C ASP A 40 19.22 -3.31 -6.89
N ASN A 41 19.30 -2.06 -7.37
CA ASN A 41 20.12 -1.02 -6.75
C ASN A 41 19.59 -0.66 -5.35
N ALA A 42 18.27 -0.48 -5.23
CA ALA A 42 17.61 -0.21 -3.96
C ALA A 42 17.84 -1.34 -2.95
N ILE A 43 17.72 -2.60 -3.37
CA ILE A 43 17.97 -3.78 -2.52
C ILE A 43 19.41 -3.79 -2.02
N PHE A 44 20.38 -3.60 -2.91
CA PHE A 44 21.80 -3.61 -2.54
C PHE A 44 22.11 -2.55 -1.49
N PHE A 45 21.71 -1.30 -1.72
CA PHE A 45 21.97 -0.22 -0.77
C PHE A 45 21.15 -0.35 0.51
N ALA A 46 19.91 -0.83 0.43
CA ALA A 46 19.08 -1.05 1.62
C ALA A 46 19.62 -2.17 2.51
N ASP A 47 20.18 -3.25 1.94
CA ASP A 47 20.84 -4.33 2.69
C ASP A 47 22.03 -3.80 3.50
N LYS A 48 22.87 -2.96 2.87
CA LYS A 48 23.98 -2.30 3.56
C LYS A 48 23.49 -1.31 4.60
N LEU A 49 22.46 -0.54 4.30
CA LEU A 49 21.86 0.42 5.22
C LEU A 49 21.33 -0.26 6.49
N VAL A 50 20.60 -1.38 6.35
CA VAL A 50 20.11 -2.16 7.49
C VAL A 50 21.25 -2.71 8.32
N THR A 51 22.31 -3.21 7.69
CA THR A 51 23.50 -3.73 8.39
C THR A 51 24.22 -2.64 9.20
N ILE A 52 24.23 -1.39 8.71
CA ILE A 52 24.93 -0.27 9.36
C ILE A 52 24.06 0.37 10.45
N SER A 53 22.79 0.67 10.16
CA SER A 53 21.94 1.45 11.06
C SER A 53 21.08 0.57 11.98
N GLY A 54 20.61 -0.58 11.51
CA GLY A 54 19.66 -1.43 12.24
C GLY A 54 18.31 -0.78 12.59
N ALA A 55 18.00 0.41 12.07
CA ALA A 55 16.78 1.13 12.42
C ALA A 55 15.54 0.48 11.78
N PRO A 56 14.38 0.48 12.45
CA PRO A 56 13.17 -0.16 11.91
C PRO A 56 12.73 0.44 10.57
N ASP A 57 12.85 1.77 10.40
CA ASP A 57 12.55 2.44 9.12
C ASP A 57 13.44 1.94 7.97
N ASP A 58 14.71 1.65 8.24
CA ASP A 58 15.63 1.15 7.24
C ASP A 58 15.31 -0.30 6.86
N VAL A 59 14.89 -1.12 7.84
CA VAL A 59 14.36 -2.47 7.60
C VAL A 59 13.09 -2.42 6.76
N TYR A 60 12.20 -1.45 7.01
CA TYR A 60 10.99 -1.25 6.22
C TYR A 60 11.32 -0.94 4.77
N ARG A 61 12.28 -0.05 4.49
CA ARG A 61 12.74 0.27 3.13
C ARG A 61 13.26 -0.96 2.39
N LEU A 62 14.04 -1.82 3.07
CA LEU A 62 14.52 -3.07 2.50
C LEU A 62 13.37 -4.04 2.20
N ALA A 63 12.42 -4.20 3.13
CA ALA A 63 11.25 -5.04 2.93
C ALA A 63 10.38 -4.54 1.75
N GLN A 64 10.18 -3.23 1.63
CA GLN A 64 9.49 -2.63 0.49
C GLN A 64 10.19 -2.92 -0.84
N ALA A 65 11.52 -2.84 -0.90
CA ALA A 65 12.28 -3.17 -2.10
C ALA A 65 12.09 -4.65 -2.51
N PHE A 66 12.02 -5.57 -1.55
CA PHE A 66 11.66 -6.97 -1.83
C PHE A 66 10.22 -7.15 -2.32
N VAL A 67 9.28 -6.39 -1.79
CA VAL A 67 7.88 -6.42 -2.24
C VAL A 67 7.76 -5.93 -3.68
N TYR A 68 8.43 -4.84 -4.07
CA TYR A 68 8.44 -4.37 -5.46
C TYR A 68 9.02 -5.39 -6.46
N THR A 69 9.95 -6.24 -6.01
CA THR A 69 10.53 -7.32 -6.81
C THR A 69 9.78 -8.65 -6.69
N LYS A 70 8.61 -8.67 -6.03
CA LYS A 70 7.79 -9.87 -5.77
C LYS A 70 8.51 -10.96 -4.97
N GLN A 71 9.50 -10.59 -4.16
CA GLN A 71 10.27 -11.50 -3.32
C GLN A 71 9.71 -11.56 -1.89
N PHE A 72 8.44 -11.94 -1.77
CA PHE A 72 7.66 -11.85 -0.52
C PHE A 72 8.25 -12.66 0.64
N ARG A 73 8.72 -13.90 0.40
CA ARG A 73 9.36 -14.72 1.44
C ARG A 73 10.65 -14.11 1.99
N ARG A 74 11.41 -13.38 1.16
CA ARG A 74 12.61 -12.65 1.62
C ARG A 74 12.22 -11.45 2.47
N ALA A 75 11.18 -10.72 2.09
CA ALA A 75 10.63 -9.63 2.90
C ALA A 75 10.20 -10.14 4.28
N LEU A 76 9.41 -11.22 4.33
CA LEU A 76 8.98 -11.86 5.58
C LEU A 76 10.17 -12.29 6.45
N THR A 77 11.17 -12.94 5.85
CA THR A 77 12.37 -13.36 6.58
C THR A 77 13.08 -12.17 7.25
N VAL A 78 13.15 -11.03 6.57
CA VAL A 78 13.77 -9.81 7.11
C VAL A 78 12.92 -9.22 8.24
N LEU A 79 11.59 -9.21 8.10
CA LEU A 79 10.67 -8.71 9.14
C LEU A 79 10.70 -9.60 10.41
N ARG A 80 10.63 -10.93 10.25
CA ARG A 80 10.73 -11.93 11.33
C ARG A 80 12.05 -11.83 12.09
N LYS A 81 13.17 -11.74 11.36
CA LYS A 81 14.52 -11.64 11.97
C LYS A 81 14.66 -10.44 12.90
N ASN A 82 14.04 -9.33 12.55
CA ASN A 82 14.09 -8.09 13.35
C ASN A 82 12.92 -7.98 14.34
N LYS A 83 12.00 -8.96 14.40
CA LYS A 83 10.81 -8.99 15.27
C LYS A 83 9.92 -7.74 15.16
N LEU A 84 9.79 -7.21 13.94
CA LEU A 84 9.07 -5.95 13.69
C LEU A 84 7.59 -6.14 13.28
N GLU A 85 7.15 -7.39 13.13
CA GLU A 85 5.87 -7.73 12.51
C GLU A 85 4.65 -7.18 13.28
N THR A 86 4.75 -7.05 14.60
CA THR A 86 3.67 -6.54 15.46
C THR A 86 3.99 -5.18 16.08
N THR A 87 5.13 -4.57 15.74
CA THR A 87 5.59 -3.33 16.38
C THR A 87 4.79 -2.10 15.94
N SER A 88 4.37 -2.06 14.69
CA SER A 88 3.55 -0.96 14.17
C SER A 88 2.63 -1.46 13.06
N PRO A 89 1.43 -0.86 12.90
CA PRO A 89 0.44 -1.26 11.90
C PRO A 89 1.00 -1.36 10.48
N ARG A 90 1.92 -0.45 10.10
CA ARG A 90 2.53 -0.45 8.77
C ARG A 90 3.39 -1.71 8.50
N PHE A 91 4.10 -2.21 9.52
CA PHE A 91 4.89 -3.44 9.39
C PHE A 91 4.00 -4.67 9.38
N ARG A 92 2.96 -4.67 10.23
CA ARG A 92 1.95 -5.73 10.27
C ARG A 92 1.25 -5.87 8.93
N TYR A 93 0.79 -4.76 8.36
CA TYR A 93 0.20 -4.72 7.03
C TYR A 93 1.16 -5.23 5.94
N LEU A 94 2.42 -4.78 5.94
CA LEU A 94 3.40 -5.23 4.94
C LEU A 94 3.68 -6.73 5.06
N ALA A 95 3.80 -7.26 6.28
CA ALA A 95 3.98 -8.69 6.54
C ALA A 95 2.76 -9.49 6.07
N ALA A 96 1.56 -9.08 6.48
CA ALA A 96 0.31 -9.70 6.06
C ALA A 96 0.14 -9.68 4.54
N LYS A 97 0.47 -8.57 3.88
CA LYS A 97 0.45 -8.46 2.41
C LYS A 97 1.39 -9.49 1.77
N CYS A 98 2.58 -9.67 2.32
CA CYS A 98 3.51 -10.70 1.81
C CYS A 98 2.98 -12.13 2.03
N LEU A 99 2.28 -12.39 3.14
CA LEU A 99 1.65 -13.69 3.42
C LEU A 99 0.50 -13.99 2.46
N ALA A 100 -0.36 -13.01 2.22
CA ALA A 100 -1.44 -13.12 1.22
C ALA A 100 -0.88 -13.44 -0.17
N GLU A 101 0.19 -12.75 -0.61
CA GLU A 101 0.84 -13.04 -1.90
C GLU A 101 1.56 -14.41 -1.93
N CYS A 102 1.89 -14.97 -0.77
CA CYS A 102 2.42 -16.33 -0.63
C CYS A 102 1.32 -17.40 -0.53
N SER A 103 0.04 -17.00 -0.56
CA SER A 103 -1.13 -17.86 -0.33
C SER A 103 -1.19 -18.49 1.07
N ASP A 104 -0.49 -17.90 2.04
CA ASP A 104 -0.52 -18.31 3.45
C ASP A 104 -1.68 -17.57 4.16
N TRP A 105 -2.92 -17.91 3.76
CA TRP A 105 -4.13 -17.18 4.13
C TRP A 105 -4.40 -17.16 5.63
N ASP A 106 -4.26 -18.30 6.31
CA ASP A 106 -4.56 -18.43 7.74
C ASP A 106 -3.59 -17.60 8.59
N GLU A 107 -2.30 -17.60 8.23
CA GLU A 107 -1.30 -16.77 8.90
C GLU A 107 -1.56 -15.28 8.62
N CYS A 108 -1.99 -14.93 7.41
CA CYS A 108 -2.38 -13.57 7.07
C CYS A 108 -3.58 -13.08 7.91
N LEU A 109 -4.62 -13.91 8.08
CA LEU A 109 -5.79 -13.59 8.89
C LEU A 109 -5.45 -13.50 10.39
N ALA A 110 -4.53 -14.35 10.88
CA ALA A 110 -4.03 -14.26 12.24
C ALA A 110 -3.22 -12.97 12.48
N MET A 111 -2.53 -12.47 11.45
CA MET A 111 -1.81 -11.20 11.51
C MET A 111 -2.71 -9.97 11.41
N ILE A 112 -3.90 -10.08 10.78
CA ILE A 112 -4.92 -9.03 10.69
C ILE A 112 -6.18 -9.51 11.41
N ASP A 113 -6.02 -9.75 12.70
CA ASP A 113 -7.12 -10.09 13.58
C ASP A 113 -7.92 -8.84 13.99
N ASP A 114 -9.02 -9.06 14.70
CA ASP A 114 -9.90 -7.96 15.13
C ASP A 114 -9.16 -7.02 16.11
N GLU A 115 -8.25 -7.53 16.95
CA GLU A 115 -7.44 -6.71 17.86
C GLU A 115 -6.54 -5.74 17.09
N ALA A 116 -5.81 -6.23 16.08
CA ALA A 116 -4.96 -5.39 15.23
C ALA A 116 -5.76 -4.34 14.45
N LEU A 117 -7.01 -4.63 14.10
CA LEU A 117 -7.90 -3.69 13.44
C LEU A 117 -8.39 -2.60 14.39
N GLU A 118 -8.73 -2.93 15.65
CA GLU A 118 -9.11 -1.93 16.66
C GLU A 118 -7.97 -0.94 16.94
N GLU A 119 -6.71 -1.39 16.96
CA GLU A 119 -5.54 -0.51 17.13
C GLU A 119 -5.46 0.61 16.07
N THR A 120 -5.97 0.36 14.87
CA THR A 120 -5.87 1.28 13.72
C THR A 120 -7.09 2.19 13.55
N LYS A 121 -8.20 1.95 14.26
CA LYS A 121 -9.42 2.79 14.14
C LYS A 121 -9.23 4.22 14.66
N ALA A 122 -8.27 4.43 15.56
CA ALA A 122 -8.00 5.74 16.13
C ALA A 122 -7.19 6.66 15.19
N GLU A 123 -6.71 6.15 14.06
CA GLU A 123 -5.94 6.93 13.10
C GLU A 123 -6.84 7.87 12.31
N VAL A 124 -6.77 9.17 12.61
CA VAL A 124 -7.41 10.20 11.78
C VAL A 124 -6.59 10.32 10.49
N GLY A 125 -7.21 9.98 9.36
CA GLY A 125 -6.60 10.15 8.05
C GLY A 125 -6.13 11.59 7.86
N THR A 126 -4.82 11.78 7.67
CA THR A 126 -4.30 13.07 7.22
C THR A 126 -4.72 13.26 5.76
N GLY A 127 -5.32 14.40 5.43
CA GLY A 127 -5.93 14.66 4.13
C GLY A 127 -5.08 14.14 2.95
N GLY A 128 -5.71 13.28 2.12
CA GLY A 128 -5.10 12.69 0.93
C GLY A 128 -4.42 11.34 1.11
N GLN A 129 -4.49 10.69 2.28
CA GLN A 129 -3.93 9.35 2.50
C GLN A 129 -5.03 8.36 2.89
N VAL A 130 -4.96 7.15 2.32
CA VAL A 130 -5.81 6.04 2.74
C VAL A 130 -5.37 5.57 4.12
N THR A 131 -6.31 5.44 5.05
CA THR A 131 -6.02 4.99 6.42
C THR A 131 -5.46 3.56 6.44
N MET A 132 -4.59 3.25 7.41
CA MET A 132 -4.10 1.89 7.58
C MET A 132 -5.23 0.91 7.88
N HIS A 133 -6.26 1.37 8.60
CA HIS A 133 -7.44 0.56 8.89
C HIS A 133 -8.14 0.10 7.62
N ALA A 134 -8.45 1.01 6.70
CA ALA A 134 -9.10 0.67 5.43
C ALA A 134 -8.22 -0.25 4.58
N ALA A 135 -6.90 -0.02 4.53
CA ALA A 135 -5.97 -0.89 3.80
C ALA A 135 -5.91 -2.31 4.40
N MET A 136 -5.95 -2.45 5.72
CA MET A 136 -5.96 -3.75 6.41
C MET A 136 -7.28 -4.49 6.19
N GLN A 137 -8.42 -3.80 6.24
CA GLN A 137 -9.74 -4.40 5.93
C GLN A 137 -9.84 -4.84 4.47
N LEU A 138 -9.33 -4.05 3.53
CA LEU A 138 -9.25 -4.42 2.12
C LEU A 138 -8.45 -5.71 1.93
N LEU A 139 -7.29 -5.82 2.58
CA LEU A 139 -6.44 -7.01 2.50
C LEU A 139 -7.13 -8.23 3.15
N ARG A 140 -7.81 -8.05 4.28
CA ARG A 140 -8.61 -9.12 4.90
C ARG A 140 -9.74 -9.60 3.96
N GLY A 141 -10.41 -8.65 3.30
CA GLY A 141 -11.42 -8.93 2.28
C GLY A 141 -10.85 -9.72 1.11
N SER A 142 -9.66 -9.38 0.61
CA SER A 142 -9.03 -10.10 -0.52
C SER A 142 -8.58 -11.51 -0.16
N VAL A 143 -8.21 -11.76 1.10
CA VAL A 143 -7.95 -13.11 1.58
C VAL A 143 -9.23 -13.94 1.61
N TYR A 144 -10.34 -13.38 2.11
CA TYR A 144 -11.63 -14.08 2.06
C TYR A 144 -12.15 -14.27 0.64
N GLU A 145 -11.90 -13.33 -0.26
CA GLU A 145 -12.19 -13.45 -1.70
C GLU A 145 -11.41 -14.63 -2.30
N ALA A 146 -10.11 -14.74 -2.00
CA ALA A 146 -9.27 -15.85 -2.44
C ALA A 146 -9.70 -17.22 -1.88
N GLN A 147 -10.36 -17.22 -0.72
CA GLN A 147 -10.98 -18.41 -0.10
C GLN A 147 -12.43 -18.64 -0.58
N GLU A 148 -12.94 -17.85 -1.53
CA GLU A 148 -14.32 -17.89 -2.03
C GLU A 148 -15.39 -17.67 -0.94
N ASN A 149 -15.01 -17.03 0.17
CA ASN A 149 -15.92 -16.65 1.23
C ASN A 149 -16.52 -15.26 0.95
N TRP A 150 -17.38 -15.20 -0.06
CA TRP A 150 -18.00 -13.96 -0.55
C TRP A 150 -18.70 -13.13 0.53
N PRO A 151 -19.48 -13.71 1.46
CA PRO A 151 -20.15 -12.91 2.49
C PRO A 151 -19.19 -12.21 3.44
N LEU A 152 -18.08 -12.86 3.82
CA LEU A 152 -17.06 -12.22 4.67
C LEU A 152 -16.24 -11.20 3.88
N ALA A 153 -15.88 -11.50 2.63
CA ALA A 153 -15.20 -10.55 1.75
C ALA A 153 -16.01 -9.27 1.58
N ALA A 154 -17.32 -9.40 1.30
CA ALA A 154 -18.26 -8.29 1.17
C ALA A 154 -18.24 -7.40 2.42
N ARG A 155 -18.39 -8.00 3.61
CA ARG A 155 -18.39 -7.27 4.88
C ARG A 155 -17.07 -6.52 5.12
N CYS A 156 -15.93 -7.15 4.84
CA CYS A 156 -14.62 -6.50 4.98
C CYS A 156 -14.47 -5.31 4.02
N TYR A 157 -14.87 -5.44 2.76
CA TYR A 157 -14.82 -4.34 1.79
C TYR A 157 -15.79 -3.20 2.13
N THR A 158 -17.01 -3.52 2.57
CA THR A 158 -17.96 -2.52 3.06
C THR A 158 -17.39 -1.78 4.25
N SER A 159 -16.79 -2.49 5.22
CA SER A 159 -16.14 -1.87 6.38
C SER A 159 -14.97 -0.97 5.96
N ALA A 160 -14.15 -1.39 4.99
CA ALA A 160 -13.05 -0.57 4.49
C ALA A 160 -13.53 0.77 3.91
N LEU A 161 -14.59 0.76 3.09
CA LEU A 161 -15.20 1.96 2.52
C LEU A 161 -15.87 2.85 3.57
N GLN A 162 -16.56 2.23 4.52
CA GLN A 162 -17.20 2.98 5.60
C GLN A 162 -16.18 3.74 6.42
N GLU A 163 -15.01 3.17 6.67
CA GLU A 163 -13.94 3.86 7.40
C GLU A 163 -13.25 4.92 6.54
N ASP A 164 -12.87 4.55 5.31
CA ASP A 164 -12.24 5.47 4.36
C ASP A 164 -12.88 5.38 2.96
N PRO A 165 -13.69 6.37 2.58
CA PRO A 165 -14.33 6.41 1.26
C PRO A 165 -13.34 6.46 0.09
N MET A 166 -12.08 6.85 0.33
CA MET A 166 -11.04 6.94 -0.70
C MET A 166 -10.50 5.56 -1.11
N CYS A 167 -10.87 4.48 -0.41
CA CYS A 167 -10.48 3.11 -0.72
C CYS A 167 -11.27 2.55 -1.94
N TYR A 168 -11.02 3.11 -3.13
CA TYR A 168 -11.72 2.74 -4.36
C TYR A 168 -11.63 1.23 -4.68
N GLU A 169 -10.50 0.58 -4.39
CA GLU A 169 -10.31 -0.84 -4.70
C GLU A 169 -11.38 -1.71 -4.02
N ALA A 170 -11.80 -1.39 -2.79
CA ALA A 170 -12.86 -2.12 -2.09
C ALA A 170 -14.19 -2.02 -2.84
N LEU A 171 -14.54 -0.84 -3.36
CA LEU A 171 -15.76 -0.66 -4.15
C LEU A 171 -15.70 -1.45 -5.45
N ASP A 172 -14.55 -1.40 -6.14
CA ASP A 172 -14.37 -2.09 -7.41
C ASP A 172 -14.55 -3.61 -7.24
N ARG A 173 -14.01 -4.21 -6.16
CA ARG A 173 -14.22 -5.63 -5.84
C ARG A 173 -15.70 -5.94 -5.57
N LEU A 174 -16.37 -5.13 -4.75
CA LEU A 174 -17.80 -5.32 -4.40
C LEU A 174 -18.70 -5.33 -5.65
N VAL A 175 -18.47 -4.38 -6.57
CA VAL A 175 -19.24 -4.27 -7.81
C VAL A 175 -18.88 -5.40 -8.78
N THR A 176 -17.59 -5.66 -8.99
CA THR A 176 -17.11 -6.68 -9.95
C THR A 176 -17.62 -8.08 -9.61
N HIS A 177 -17.68 -8.43 -8.32
CA HIS A 177 -18.15 -9.74 -7.87
C HIS A 177 -19.63 -9.76 -7.48
N HIS A 178 -20.38 -8.68 -7.71
CA HIS A 178 -21.80 -8.56 -7.35
C HIS A 178 -22.10 -8.95 -5.90
N MET A 179 -21.24 -8.51 -4.97
CA MET A 179 -21.26 -8.96 -3.58
C MET A 179 -22.38 -8.33 -2.73
N LEU A 180 -23.05 -7.29 -3.25
CA LEU A 180 -24.09 -6.54 -2.54
C LEU A 180 -25.41 -6.58 -3.30
N SER A 181 -26.50 -6.71 -2.56
CA SER A 181 -27.85 -6.46 -3.07
C SER A 181 -28.10 -4.98 -3.35
N THR A 182 -29.10 -4.65 -4.16
CA THR A 182 -29.48 -3.26 -4.46
C THR A 182 -29.79 -2.44 -3.21
N GLY A 183 -30.41 -3.04 -2.19
CA GLY A 183 -30.66 -2.37 -0.91
C GLY A 183 -29.39 -2.06 -0.13
N GLU A 184 -28.43 -2.99 -0.11
CA GLU A 184 -27.13 -2.78 0.53
C GLU A 184 -26.27 -1.74 -0.20
N GLN A 185 -26.34 -1.70 -1.53
CA GLN A 185 -25.67 -0.68 -2.35
C GLN A 185 -26.18 0.72 -2.02
N GLN A 186 -27.50 0.90 -1.89
CA GLN A 186 -28.12 2.17 -1.50
C GLN A 186 -27.72 2.58 -0.07
N ALA A 187 -27.81 1.67 0.90
CA ALA A 187 -27.41 1.92 2.28
C ALA A 187 -25.93 2.31 2.40
N LEU A 188 -25.06 1.70 1.59
CA LEU A 188 -23.64 2.06 1.53
C LEU A 188 -23.46 3.49 1.00
N LEU A 189 -24.13 3.86 -0.09
CA LEU A 189 -24.06 5.23 -0.64
C LEU A 189 -24.50 6.29 0.37
N GLU A 190 -25.60 6.06 1.08
CA GLU A 190 -26.10 6.96 2.13
C GLU A 190 -25.06 7.18 3.25
N THR A 191 -24.33 6.12 3.59
CA THR A 191 -23.27 6.17 4.61
C THR A 191 -22.02 6.93 4.12
N LEU A 192 -21.67 6.78 2.84
CA LEU A 192 -20.46 7.38 2.25
C LEU A 192 -20.64 8.84 1.87
N GLN A 193 -21.84 9.25 1.48
CA GLN A 193 -22.15 10.61 1.02
C GLN A 193 -21.64 11.73 1.94
N PRO A 194 -21.95 11.75 3.25
CA PRO A 194 -21.48 12.84 4.13
C PRO A 194 -19.95 12.88 4.25
N LYS A 195 -19.29 11.71 4.21
CA LYS A 195 -17.82 11.62 4.32
C LYS A 195 -17.11 12.12 3.06
N LEU A 196 -17.64 11.81 1.89
CA LEU A 196 -17.10 12.25 0.60
C LEU A 196 -17.27 13.76 0.39
N VAL A 197 -18.42 14.32 0.81
CA VAL A 197 -18.66 15.77 0.77
C VAL A 197 -17.71 16.49 1.72
N ALA A 198 -17.52 15.98 2.94
CA ALA A 198 -16.56 16.54 3.91
C ALA A 198 -15.10 16.50 3.42
N ALA A 199 -14.76 15.53 2.55
CA ALA A 199 -13.43 15.39 1.96
C ALA A 199 -13.26 16.16 0.62
N GLU A 200 -14.22 17.01 0.23
CA GLU A 200 -14.23 17.74 -1.05
C GLU A 200 -14.13 16.80 -2.28
N ALA A 201 -14.60 15.55 -2.14
CA ALA A 201 -14.49 14.48 -3.14
C ALA A 201 -15.83 14.20 -3.83
N GLU A 202 -16.59 15.25 -4.19
CA GLU A 202 -17.91 15.13 -4.82
C GLU A 202 -17.90 14.36 -6.15
N TRP A 203 -16.81 14.50 -6.92
CA TRP A 203 -16.61 13.75 -8.16
C TRP A 203 -16.58 12.23 -7.91
N LEU A 204 -16.01 11.81 -6.76
CA LEU A 204 -15.92 10.39 -6.38
C LEU A 204 -17.28 9.88 -5.92
N LEU A 205 -18.06 10.70 -5.21
CA LEU A 205 -19.45 10.40 -4.89
C LEU A 205 -20.29 10.20 -6.15
N LEU A 206 -20.16 11.09 -7.13
CA LEU A 206 -20.83 10.97 -8.42
C LEU A 206 -20.48 9.65 -9.11
N PHE A 207 -19.19 9.31 -9.15
CA PHE A 207 -18.72 8.06 -9.71
C PHE A 207 -19.28 6.83 -8.98
N TYR A 208 -19.34 6.87 -7.64
CA TYR A 208 -19.88 5.76 -6.84
C TYR A 208 -21.38 5.58 -7.10
N ARG A 209 -22.14 6.67 -7.25
CA ARG A 209 -23.55 6.61 -7.63
C ARG A 209 -23.73 5.96 -9.00
N CYS A 210 -22.93 6.33 -9.99
CA CYS A 210 -23.01 5.71 -11.31
C CYS A 210 -22.70 4.20 -11.30
N LYS A 211 -21.77 3.75 -10.44
CA LYS A 211 -21.42 2.33 -10.34
C LYS A 211 -22.41 1.49 -9.52
N LEU A 212 -22.97 2.06 -8.45
CA LEU A 212 -23.84 1.34 -7.51
C LEU A 212 -25.33 1.48 -7.85
N ASP A 213 -25.72 2.56 -8.51
CA ASP A 213 -27.10 2.85 -8.89
C ASP A 213 -27.18 3.06 -10.42
N ALA A 214 -27.53 1.99 -11.12
CA ALA A 214 -27.66 2.01 -12.58
C ALA A 214 -28.77 2.96 -13.07
N SER A 215 -29.79 3.26 -12.25
CA SER A 215 -30.81 4.26 -12.57
C SER A 215 -30.23 5.67 -12.47
N ALA A 216 -29.55 5.99 -11.37
CA ALA A 216 -28.91 7.28 -11.19
C ALA A 216 -27.82 7.54 -12.24
N GLY A 217 -27.08 6.51 -12.65
CA GLY A 217 -26.10 6.62 -13.73
C GLY A 217 -26.72 7.01 -15.08
N LYS A 218 -27.93 6.52 -15.39
CA LYS A 218 -28.68 6.91 -16.60
C LYS A 218 -29.19 8.35 -16.51
N GLU A 219 -29.81 8.72 -15.40
CA GLU A 219 -30.31 10.09 -15.18
C GLU A 219 -29.18 11.13 -15.25
N LEU A 220 -28.00 10.78 -14.73
CA LEU A 220 -26.82 11.63 -14.85
C LEU A 220 -26.32 11.69 -16.30
N ALA A 221 -26.22 10.57 -17.01
CA ALA A 221 -25.82 10.61 -18.43
C ALA A 221 -26.76 11.51 -19.26
N GLU A 222 -28.08 11.39 -19.04
CA GLU A 222 -29.10 12.22 -19.69
C GLU A 222 -28.95 13.71 -19.31
N ALA A 223 -28.74 14.03 -18.04
CA ALA A 223 -28.52 15.41 -17.60
C ALA A 223 -27.23 16.04 -18.18
N TRP A 224 -26.19 15.24 -18.38
CA TRP A 224 -24.95 15.71 -19.03
C TRP A 224 -25.15 15.97 -20.53
N GLU A 225 -25.90 15.11 -21.22
CA GLU A 225 -26.29 15.33 -22.63
C GLU A 225 -27.13 16.60 -22.80
N ASP A 226 -28.09 16.83 -21.90
CA ASP A 226 -28.94 18.04 -21.90
C ASP A 226 -28.14 19.32 -21.61
N SER A 227 -27.18 19.27 -20.69
CA SER A 227 -26.30 20.41 -20.39
C SER A 227 -25.33 20.73 -21.52
N GLY A 228 -24.82 19.71 -22.21
CA GLY A 228 -23.97 19.86 -23.39
C GLY A 228 -24.74 20.41 -24.60
N ALA A 229 -26.00 20.00 -24.76
CA ALA A 229 -26.90 20.55 -25.77
C ALA A 229 -27.28 22.01 -25.48
N ALA A 230 -27.50 22.38 -24.22
CA ALA A 230 -27.76 23.76 -23.81
C ALA A 230 -26.54 24.67 -24.03
N ALA A 231 -25.33 24.22 -23.68
CA ALA A 231 -24.10 24.97 -23.92
C ALA A 231 -23.79 25.16 -25.42
N ALA A 232 -24.16 24.20 -26.29
CA ALA A 232 -24.04 24.33 -27.73
C ALA A 232 -25.08 25.29 -28.35
N ALA A 233 -26.24 25.48 -27.70
CA ALA A 233 -27.29 26.39 -28.15
C ALA A 233 -27.03 27.86 -27.76
N GLU A 234 -26.29 28.11 -26.67
CA GLU A 234 -25.94 29.48 -26.24
C GLU A 234 -24.66 30.03 -26.92
N GLY A 235 -23.89 29.19 -27.60
CA GLY A 235 -22.63 29.54 -28.27
C GLY A 235 -22.71 29.80 -29.78
N GLY A 236 -23.90 29.80 -30.38
CA GLY A 236 -24.14 30.07 -31.82
C GLY A 236 -24.93 31.33 -32.06
#